data_AF-A0A962XGI7-F1
#
_entry.id   AF-A0A962XGI7-F1
#
_cell.length_a   1.000
_cell.length_b   1.000
_cell.length_c   1.000
_cell.angle_alpha   90.00
_cell.angle_beta   90.00
_cell.angle_gamma   90.00
#
_symmetry.space_group_name_H-M   'P 1'
#
loop_
_entity.id
_entity.type
_entity.pdbx_description
1 polymer ?
#
loop_
_entity_poly.entity_id
_entity_poly.type
_entity_poly.pdbx_seq_one_letter_code
_entity_poly.pdbx_strand_id
1 'polypeptide(L)'
;MSERLIRVSLATQRLELLEGSELMATYPVSTARNGPGERQGSGCTPRGWHRIRIRIGAGQPVNAVFVGRRPTGEIYHPDLAARHPQRDWILTRILWLTGLESGCNRGGDCDTLRRFIYIHGCPD
;
A
#
# COMPACT_ATOMS: atom_id res chain seq x y z
N MET A 1 -22.53 4.77 12.75
CA MET A 1 -21.05 4.67 12.69
C MET A 1 -20.60 5.67 11.65
N SER A 2 -19.66 6.55 11.98
CA SER A 2 -19.03 7.45 11.01
C SER A 2 -18.21 6.64 10.00
N GLU A 3 -18.15 7.12 8.76
CA GLU A 3 -17.36 6.50 7.71
C GLU A 3 -15.87 6.77 7.92
N ARG A 4 -15.02 5.75 7.73
CA ARG A 4 -13.56 5.90 7.77
C ARG A 4 -12.99 5.93 6.36
N LEU A 5 -12.16 6.93 6.10
CA LEU A 5 -11.51 7.14 4.82
C LEU A 5 -10.00 7.18 4.99
N ILE A 6 -9.30 6.61 4.01
CA ILE A 6 -7.87 6.82 3.83
C ILE A 6 -7.68 7.73 2.62
N ARG A 7 -7.00 8.86 2.82
CA ARG A 7 -6.60 9.76 1.74
C ARG A 7 -5.09 9.68 1.56
N VAL A 8 -4.63 9.31 0.37
CA VAL A 8 -3.20 9.30 0.03
C VAL A 8 -2.93 10.44 -0.94
N SER A 9 -2.07 11.37 -0.53
CA SER A 9 -1.62 12.48 -1.35
C SER A 9 -0.23 12.19 -1.91
N LEU A 10 -0.14 12.06 -3.23
CA LEU A 10 1.14 11.88 -3.93
C LEU A 10 1.99 13.16 -3.87
N ALA A 11 1.36 14.34 -3.90
CA ALA A 11 2.08 15.61 -3.88
C ALA A 11 2.80 15.86 -2.54
N THR A 12 2.15 15.47 -1.43
CA THR A 12 2.69 15.69 -0.08
C THR A 12 3.32 14.44 0.53
N GLN A 13 3.29 13.29 -0.17
CA GLN A 13 3.78 11.99 0.32
C GLN A 13 3.22 11.64 1.70
N ARG A 14 1.89 11.80 1.86
CA ARG A 14 1.18 11.55 3.12
C ARG A 14 -0.04 10.68 2.92
N LEU A 15 -0.27 9.81 3.90
CA LEU A 15 -1.51 9.07 4.11
C LEU A 15 -2.21 9.66 5.33
N GLU A 16 -3.46 10.03 5.16
CA GLU A 16 -4.32 10.57 6.22
C GLU A 16 -5.47 9.59 6.47
N LEU A 17 -5.68 9.25 7.74
CA LEU A 17 -6.84 8.50 8.21
C LEU A 17 -7.88 9.49 8.73
N LEU A 18 -9.06 9.48 8.13
CA LEU A 18 -10.18 10.35 8.45
C LEU A 18 -11.33 9.52 9.03
N GLU A 19 -12.05 10.07 10.01
CA GLU A 19 -13.34 9.55 10.47
C GLU A 19 -14.38 10.67 10.34
N GLY A 20 -15.27 10.54 9.34
CA GLY A 20 -16.08 11.66 8.88
C GLY A 20 -15.21 12.81 8.35
N SER A 21 -15.33 13.99 8.95
CA SER A 21 -14.50 15.17 8.64
C SER A 21 -13.27 15.33 9.54
N GLU A 22 -13.11 14.47 10.55
CA GLU A 22 -12.04 14.58 11.53
C GLU A 22 -10.78 13.84 11.05
N LEU A 23 -9.62 14.50 11.15
CA LEU A 23 -8.32 13.90 10.89
C LEU A 23 -7.85 13.14 12.12
N MET A 24 -7.72 11.81 11.98
CA MET A 24 -7.38 10.93 13.10
C MET A 24 -5.89 10.61 13.18
N ALA A 25 -5.25 10.45 12.04
CA ALA A 25 -3.82 10.20 11.98
C ALA A 25 -3.24 10.57 10.62
N THR A 26 -1.95 10.88 10.60
CA THR A 26 -1.18 11.13 9.39
C THR A 26 0.11 10.35 9.44
N TYR A 27 0.44 9.69 8.33
CA TYR A 27 1.65 8.90 8.16
C TYR A 27 2.42 9.39 6.93
N PRO A 28 3.76 9.47 6.98
CA PRO A 28 4.54 9.59 5.75
C PRO A 28 4.36 8.32 4.91
N VAL A 29 4.42 8.47 3.60
CA VAL A 29 4.42 7.33 2.66
C VAL A 29 5.45 7.57 1.56
N SER A 30 5.85 6.49 0.90
CA SER A 30 6.53 6.55 -0.39
C SER A 30 5.61 6.00 -1.46
N THR A 31 5.20 6.84 -2.41
CA THR A 31 4.46 6.40 -3.60
C THR A 31 5.43 6.06 -4.74
N ALA A 32 4.91 5.52 -5.83
CA ALA A 32 5.75 5.13 -6.95
C ALA A 32 6.56 6.30 -7.51
N ARG A 33 7.83 6.05 -7.83
CA ARG A 33 8.74 7.02 -8.45
C ARG A 33 8.20 7.54 -9.80
N ASN A 34 7.48 6.70 -10.54
CA ASN A 34 6.91 7.06 -11.85
C ASN A 34 5.66 7.97 -11.72
N GLY A 35 5.28 8.36 -10.50
CA GLY A 35 4.18 9.27 -10.26
C GLY A 35 2.80 8.64 -10.47
N PRO A 36 1.76 9.46 -10.73
CA PRO A 36 0.40 8.98 -10.90
C PRO A 36 0.19 8.25 -12.24
N GLY A 37 -0.60 7.17 -12.23
CA GLY A 37 -0.95 6.46 -13.45
C GLY A 37 -1.60 5.09 -13.23
N GLU A 38 -2.57 4.77 -14.09
CA GLU A 38 -3.46 3.64 -13.87
C GLU A 38 -3.14 2.42 -14.75
N ARG A 39 -2.33 2.59 -15.80
CA ARG A 39 -2.03 1.53 -16.77
C ARG A 39 -1.21 0.37 -16.17
N GLN A 40 -1.56 -0.85 -16.56
CA GLN A 40 -0.82 -2.08 -16.27
C GLN A 40 0.64 -1.93 -16.72
N GLY A 41 1.59 -2.41 -15.91
CA GLY A 41 3.02 -2.34 -16.22
C GLY A 41 3.66 -0.95 -16.15
N SER A 42 2.90 0.12 -15.88
CA SER A 42 3.44 1.49 -15.82
C SER A 42 4.40 1.75 -14.64
N GLY A 43 4.30 0.93 -13.59
CA GLY A 43 4.99 1.20 -12.32
C GLY A 43 4.51 2.47 -11.62
N CYS A 44 3.39 3.08 -12.03
CA CYS A 44 2.81 4.28 -11.42
C CYS A 44 1.83 3.93 -10.28
N THR A 45 1.57 4.89 -9.39
CA THR A 45 0.52 4.79 -8.36
C THR A 45 -0.84 5.18 -8.97
N PRO A 46 -1.85 4.29 -9.00
CA PRO A 46 -3.17 4.64 -9.54
C PRO A 46 -3.89 5.65 -8.66
N ARG A 47 -4.66 6.53 -9.29
CA ARG A 47 -5.54 7.49 -8.62
C ARG A 47 -6.98 6.97 -8.56
N GLY A 48 -7.86 7.79 -7.98
CA GLY A 48 -9.28 7.53 -7.86
C GLY A 48 -9.65 6.74 -6.60
N TRP A 49 -10.93 6.43 -6.51
CA TRP A 49 -11.52 5.72 -5.39
C TRP A 49 -11.14 4.25 -5.39
N HIS A 50 -10.75 3.80 -4.20
CA HIS A 50 -10.34 2.44 -3.95
C HIS A 50 -11.04 1.90 -2.71
N ARG A 51 -11.11 0.58 -2.62
CA ARG A 51 -11.53 -0.12 -1.40
C ARG A 51 -10.46 -1.13 -1.02
N ILE A 52 -10.18 -1.25 0.27
CA ILE A 52 -9.38 -2.37 0.80
C ILE A 52 -10.18 -3.66 0.56
N ARG A 53 -9.71 -4.48 -0.37
CA ARG A 53 -10.37 -5.73 -0.78
C ARG A 53 -9.89 -6.92 0.04
N ILE A 54 -8.60 -6.93 0.41
CA ILE A 54 -7.94 -8.02 1.13
C ILE A 54 -7.00 -7.40 2.17
N ARG A 55 -6.95 -8.01 3.36
CA ARG A 55 -6.02 -7.67 4.43
C ARG A 55 -5.17 -8.90 4.73
N ILE A 56 -3.85 -8.78 4.65
CA ILE A 56 -2.91 -9.88 4.85
C ILE A 56 -1.98 -9.53 6.01
N GLY A 57 -1.68 -10.53 6.84
CA GLY A 57 -0.75 -10.41 7.98
C GLY A 57 -1.42 -10.43 9.35
N ALA A 58 -2.74 -10.60 9.45
CA ALA A 58 -3.41 -10.74 10.75
C ALA A 58 -2.70 -11.79 11.64
N GLY A 59 -2.43 -11.44 12.90
CA GLY A 59 -1.69 -12.27 13.85
C GLY A 59 -0.17 -12.31 13.64
N GLN A 60 0.37 -11.76 12.56
CA GLN A 60 1.82 -11.67 12.36
C GLN A 60 2.42 -10.59 13.27
N PRO A 61 3.65 -10.80 13.78
CA PRO A 61 4.34 -9.83 14.61
C PRO A 61 4.63 -8.53 13.84
N VAL A 62 4.86 -7.45 14.60
CA VAL A 62 5.41 -6.21 14.04
C VAL A 62 6.74 -6.53 13.35
N ASN A 63 6.99 -5.89 12.21
CA ASN A 63 8.18 -6.11 11.38
C ASN A 63 8.26 -7.49 10.71
N ALA A 64 7.21 -8.30 10.75
CA ALA A 64 7.15 -9.54 9.95
C ALA A 64 7.36 -9.22 8.46
N VAL A 65 8.28 -9.96 7.82
CA VAL A 65 8.63 -9.75 6.41
C VAL A 65 7.75 -10.61 5.50
N PHE A 66 7.33 -10.03 4.38
CA PHE A 66 6.52 -10.70 3.36
C PHE A 66 7.24 -10.73 2.01
N VAL A 67 7.12 -11.87 1.31
CA VAL A 67 7.54 -12.02 -0.09
C VAL A 67 6.39 -12.65 -0.86
N GLY A 68 6.04 -12.07 -2.01
CA GLY A 68 4.89 -12.55 -2.79
C GLY A 68 3.57 -12.54 -2.00
N ARG A 69 3.44 -11.64 -1.01
CA ARG A 69 2.32 -11.51 -0.06
C ARG A 69 2.17 -12.69 0.91
N ARG A 70 3.22 -13.47 1.14
CA ARG A 70 3.26 -14.54 2.14
C ARG A 70 4.31 -14.21 3.21
N PRO A 71 4.05 -14.49 4.50
CA PRO A 71 5.04 -14.28 5.55
C PRO A 71 6.25 -15.19 5.30
N THR A 72 7.46 -14.66 5.48
CA THR A 72 8.70 -15.45 5.31
C THR A 72 9.17 -16.11 6.61
N GLY A 73 8.65 -15.68 7.76
CA GLY A 73 9.14 -16.05 9.09
C GLY A 73 10.27 -15.14 9.58
N GLU A 74 10.82 -14.28 8.72
CA GLU A 74 11.80 -13.28 9.14
C GLU A 74 11.12 -12.08 9.83
N ILE A 75 11.84 -11.49 10.79
CA ILE A 75 11.49 -10.20 11.41
C ILE A 75 12.53 -9.17 10.98
N TYR A 76 12.06 -8.08 10.38
CA TYR A 76 12.92 -6.99 9.95
C TYR A 76 13.66 -6.36 11.13
N HIS A 77 14.96 -6.12 10.93
CA HIS A 77 15.85 -5.37 11.80
C HIS A 77 17.05 -4.83 10.97
N PRO A 78 17.75 -3.77 11.42
CA PRO A 78 18.80 -3.12 10.65
C PRO A 78 19.91 -4.04 10.12
N ASP A 79 20.37 -5.02 10.92
CA ASP A 79 21.42 -5.94 10.47
C ASP A 79 20.97 -6.88 9.34
N LEU A 80 19.68 -7.22 9.29
CA LEU A 80 19.11 -7.95 8.17
C LEU A 80 19.02 -7.07 6.91
N ALA A 81 18.65 -5.79 7.09
CA ALA A 81 18.63 -4.81 6.02
C ALA A 81 20.02 -4.60 5.40
N ALA A 82 21.04 -4.44 6.25
CA ALA A 82 22.43 -4.24 5.83
C ALA A 82 23.00 -5.41 5.02
N ARG A 83 22.57 -6.64 5.33
CA ARG A 83 22.93 -7.84 4.56
C ARG A 83 22.22 -7.95 3.20
N HIS A 84 21.09 -7.25 3.03
CA HIS A 84 20.29 -7.28 1.82
C HIS A 84 19.89 -5.85 1.38
N PRO A 85 20.85 -4.98 1.04
CA PRO A 85 20.61 -3.55 0.86
C PRO A 85 19.72 -3.19 -0.34
N GLN A 86 19.54 -4.12 -1.28
CA GLN A 86 18.70 -3.92 -2.48
C GLN A 86 17.33 -4.58 -2.37
N ARG A 87 17.02 -5.24 -1.25
CA ARG A 87 15.75 -5.93 -1.06
C ARG A 87 14.64 -4.92 -0.79
N ASP A 88 13.53 -5.08 -1.49
CA ASP A 88 12.29 -4.37 -1.17
C ASP A 88 11.63 -5.04 0.06
N TRP A 89 11.33 -4.23 1.07
CA TRP A 89 10.87 -4.68 2.37
C TRP A 89 9.38 -4.42 2.54
N ILE A 90 8.60 -5.50 2.45
CA ILE A 90 7.15 -5.47 2.72
C ILE A 90 6.93 -5.99 4.14
N LEU A 91 6.48 -5.12 5.03
CA LEU A 91 6.44 -5.39 6.47
C LEU A 91 5.02 -5.36 7.05
N THR A 92 4.83 -6.13 8.12
CA THR A 92 3.72 -6.09 9.10
C THR A 92 2.32 -6.41 8.53
N ARG A 93 1.84 -5.63 7.56
CA ARG A 93 0.49 -5.75 7.01
C ARG A 93 0.48 -5.36 5.54
N ILE A 94 -0.35 -6.02 4.76
CA ILE A 94 -0.65 -5.65 3.37
C ILE A 94 -2.16 -5.38 3.27
N LEU A 95 -2.51 -4.18 2.82
CA LEU A 95 -3.87 -3.76 2.52
C LEU A 95 -4.03 -3.68 0.99
N TRP A 96 -4.53 -4.76 0.40
CA TRP A 96 -4.64 -4.88 -1.04
C TRP A 96 -5.91 -4.20 -1.54
N LEU A 97 -5.74 -3.31 -2.52
CA LEU A 97 -6.77 -2.43 -3.02
C LEU A 97 -7.46 -3.00 -4.26
N THR A 98 -8.75 -2.69 -4.40
CA THR A 98 -9.50 -2.78 -5.64
C THR A 98 -9.96 -1.39 -6.04
N GLY A 99 -9.92 -1.07 -7.34
CA GLY A 99 -10.49 0.16 -7.86
C GLY A 99 -12.01 0.14 -7.88
N LEU A 100 -12.62 1.31 -7.83
CA LEU A 100 -14.07 1.51 -7.85
C LEU A 100 -14.55 2.22 -9.13
N GLU A 101 -13.66 2.78 -9.93
CA GLU A 101 -13.98 3.60 -11.11
C GLU A 101 -13.68 2.87 -12.42
N SER A 102 -14.74 2.52 -13.16
CA SER A 102 -14.63 1.78 -14.43
C SER A 102 -13.84 2.57 -15.47
N GLY A 103 -12.84 1.93 -16.10
CA GLY A 103 -11.99 2.56 -17.11
C GLY A 103 -10.94 3.54 -16.56
N CYS A 104 -10.97 3.81 -15.26
CA CYS A 104 -9.95 4.60 -14.55
C CYS A 104 -9.04 3.68 -13.75
N ASN A 105 -9.58 2.94 -12.77
CA ASN A 105 -8.81 2.05 -11.91
C ASN A 105 -9.45 0.65 -11.72
N ARG A 106 -10.53 0.38 -12.47
CA ARG A 106 -11.29 -0.87 -12.43
C ARG A 106 -11.50 -1.42 -13.85
N GLY A 107 -11.14 -2.69 -14.04
CA GLY A 107 -11.27 -3.42 -15.30
C GLY A 107 -10.16 -3.14 -16.32
N GLY A 108 -10.09 -3.99 -17.36
CA GLY A 108 -9.13 -3.86 -18.46
C GLY A 108 -7.68 -3.72 -18.01
N ASP A 109 -6.93 -2.89 -18.74
CA ASP A 109 -5.52 -2.60 -18.49
C ASP A 109 -5.30 -1.56 -17.37
N CYS A 110 -6.34 -1.17 -16.64
CA CYS A 110 -6.24 -0.20 -15.55
C CYS A 110 -6.63 -0.78 -14.18
N ASP A 111 -6.92 -2.08 -14.10
CA ASP A 111 -7.47 -2.71 -12.91
C ASP A 111 -6.47 -2.75 -11.74
N THR A 112 -6.73 -1.98 -10.69
CA THR A 112 -5.87 -1.89 -9.50
C THR A 112 -5.62 -3.25 -8.84
N LEU A 113 -6.64 -4.11 -8.76
CA LEU A 113 -6.49 -5.40 -8.07
C LEU A 113 -5.54 -6.31 -8.85
N ARG A 114 -5.73 -6.42 -10.18
CA ARG A 114 -4.87 -7.19 -11.09
C ARG A 114 -3.45 -6.64 -11.19
N ARG A 115 -3.29 -5.33 -10.97
CA ARG A 115 -1.99 -4.65 -10.88
C ARG A 115 -1.24 -4.91 -9.57
N PHE A 116 -1.81 -5.65 -8.63
CA PHE A 116 -1.22 -5.93 -7.31
C PHE A 116 -0.92 -4.66 -6.50
N ILE A 117 -1.78 -3.65 -6.55
CA ILE A 117 -1.56 -2.39 -5.82
C ILE A 117 -2.03 -2.56 -4.37
N TYR A 118 -1.14 -2.31 -3.41
CA TYR A 118 -1.44 -2.42 -1.99
C TYR A 118 -0.67 -1.40 -1.17
N ILE A 119 -1.20 -1.09 0.03
CA ILE A 119 -0.49 -0.33 1.06
C ILE A 119 0.20 -1.35 1.98
N HIS A 120 1.45 -1.12 2.34
CA HIS A 120 2.20 -1.95 3.28
C HIS A 120 3.11 -1.12 4.17
N GLY A 121 3.60 -1.72 5.25
CA GLY A 121 4.69 -1.13 6.03
C GLY A 121 6.01 -1.28 5.29
N CYS A 122 6.89 -0.31 5.44
CA CYS A 122 8.29 -0.35 5.01
C CYS A 122 9.20 0.07 6.17
N PRO A 123 10.51 -0.18 6.09
CA PRO A 123 11.49 0.50 6.93
C PRO A 123 11.45 2.02 6.74
N ASP A 124 11.90 2.76 7.75
CA ASP A 124 12.05 4.22 7.70
C ASP A 124 13.03 4.67 6.59
#